data_AF-A0A2G9MY62-F1
#
_entry.id   AF-A0A2G9MY62-F1
#
_cell.length_a   1.000
_cell.length_b   1.000
_cell.length_c   1.000
_cell.angle_alpha   90.00
_cell.angle_beta   90.00
_cell.angle_gamma   90.00
#
_symmetry.space_group_name_H-M   'P 1'
#
loop_
_entity.id
_entity.type
_entity.pdbx_description
1 polymer ?
#
loop_
_entity_poly.entity_id
_entity_poly.type
_entity_poly.pdbx_seq_one_letter_code
_entity_poly.pdbx_strand_id
1 'polypeptide(L)'
;MYLINGSVKGIDGYIKKLIDEIRSTLKKNDLKASRTKIALSWTLDQHEMRGDKIEMLQNLTSRLRDYIGDVEAYEHPNSDLFHSDKTTIIVACSKIDFENIEKNKQDTNIIVIKANPLCEIIQ
;
A
#
# COMPACT_ATOMS: atom_id res chain seq x y z
N MET A 1 8.69 1.19 -13.11
CA MET A 1 8.88 2.29 -12.16
C MET A 1 7.52 2.71 -11.63
N TYR A 2 7.23 2.51 -10.33
CA TYR A 2 6.16 3.23 -9.65
C TYR A 2 6.68 3.63 -8.27
N LEU A 3 6.90 4.95 -8.15
CA LEU A 3 6.96 5.85 -7.00
C LEU A 3 7.68 7.11 -7.50
N ILE A 4 6.87 7.87 -8.24
CA ILE A 4 6.85 9.32 -8.43
C ILE A 4 8.21 10.02 -8.23
N ASN A 5 8.90 10.29 -9.35
CA ASN A 5 9.97 11.30 -9.44
C ASN A 5 9.35 12.72 -9.39
N GLY A 6 8.84 13.13 -8.23
CA GLY A 6 8.21 14.43 -8.01
C GLY A 6 8.90 15.22 -6.89
N SER A 7 8.70 16.54 -6.88
CA SER A 7 9.10 17.39 -5.75
C SER A 7 8.42 16.95 -4.45
N VAL A 8 9.02 17.26 -3.29
CA VAL A 8 8.49 16.92 -1.94
C VAL A 8 7.01 17.31 -1.77
N LYS A 9 6.60 18.47 -2.29
CA LYS A 9 5.18 18.91 -2.27
C LYS A 9 4.26 18.01 -3.10
N GLY A 10 4.74 17.47 -4.22
CA GLY A 10 4.02 16.49 -5.02
C GLY A 10 3.86 15.15 -4.31
N ILE A 11 4.89 14.74 -3.56
CA ILE A 11 4.88 13.52 -2.75
C ILE A 11 3.84 13.60 -1.62
N ASP A 12 3.82 14.70 -0.86
CA ASP A 12 2.84 14.90 0.22
C ASP A 12 1.40 14.94 -0.30
N GLY A 13 1.15 15.66 -1.40
CA GLY A 13 -0.16 15.69 -2.05
C GLY A 13 -0.60 14.32 -2.54
N TYR A 14 0.34 13.53 -3.07
CA TYR A 14 0.08 12.16 -3.48
C TYR A 14 -0.25 11.24 -2.30
N ILE A 15 0.53 11.29 -1.21
CA ILE A 15 0.25 10.51 0.01
C ILE A 15 -1.16 10.81 0.51
N LYS A 16 -1.57 12.09 0.54
CA LYS A 16 -2.93 12.47 0.92
C LYS A 16 -3.98 11.84 0.00
N LYS A 17 -3.78 11.91 -1.33
CA LYS A 17 -4.68 11.28 -2.30
C LYS A 17 -4.80 9.77 -2.08
N LEU A 18 -3.67 9.08 -1.89
CA LEU A 18 -3.65 7.63 -1.66
C LEU A 18 -4.41 7.25 -0.38
N ILE A 19 -4.23 8.01 0.71
CA ILE A 19 -4.98 7.84 1.96
C ILE A 19 -6.49 8.04 1.72
N ASP A 20 -6.88 9.08 0.99
CA ASP A 20 -8.28 9.35 0.70
C ASP A 20 -8.92 8.22 -0.15
N GLU A 21 -8.19 7.64 -1.10
CA GLU A 21 -8.67 6.47 -1.86
C GLU A 21 -8.79 5.21 -1.01
N ILE A 22 -7.84 4.95 -0.11
CA ILE A 22 -7.95 3.86 0.87
C ILE A 22 -9.21 4.06 1.72
N ARG A 23 -9.43 5.26 2.28
CA ARG A 23 -10.63 5.57 3.08
C ARG A 23 -11.92 5.41 2.28
N SER A 24 -11.92 5.86 1.03
CA SER A 24 -13.03 5.69 0.09
C SER A 24 -13.32 4.21 -0.14
N THR A 25 -12.28 3.39 -0.32
CA THR A 25 -12.37 1.95 -0.50
C THR A 25 -12.97 1.27 0.73
N LEU A 26 -12.55 1.64 1.94
CA LEU A 26 -13.16 1.12 3.17
C LEU A 26 -14.66 1.44 3.22
N LYS A 27 -15.04 2.68 2.94
CA LYS A 27 -16.44 3.13 2.98
C LYS A 27 -17.31 2.42 1.94
N LYS A 28 -16.81 2.25 0.71
CA LYS A 28 -17.53 1.58 -0.39
C LYS A 28 -17.77 0.10 -0.12
N ASN A 29 -16.86 -0.56 0.59
CA ASN A 29 -16.93 -1.98 0.90
C ASN A 29 -17.46 -2.27 2.33
N ASP A 30 -17.98 -1.25 3.03
CA ASP A 30 -18.47 -1.34 4.42
C ASP A 30 -17.46 -1.97 5.40
N LEU A 31 -16.17 -1.68 5.20
CA LEU A 31 -15.09 -2.25 6.00
C LEU A 31 -14.85 -1.44 7.27
N LYS A 32 -14.81 -2.13 8.41
CA LYS A 32 -14.44 -1.54 9.70
C LYS A 32 -12.92 -1.50 9.84
N ALA A 33 -12.37 -0.33 10.16
CA ALA A 33 -10.93 -0.15 10.36
C ALA A 33 -10.30 -1.17 11.33
N SER A 34 -11.00 -1.59 12.39
CA SER A 34 -10.50 -2.60 13.34
C SER A 34 -10.38 -4.01 12.77
N ARG A 35 -11.11 -4.31 11.69
CA ARG A 35 -11.11 -5.59 10.96
C ARG A 35 -10.40 -5.50 9.61
N THR A 36 -9.68 -4.41 9.37
CA THR A 36 -8.93 -4.18 8.14
C THR A 36 -7.45 -4.09 8.47
N LYS A 37 -6.64 -4.73 7.63
CA LYS A 37 -5.18 -4.59 7.62
C LYS A 37 -4.78 -3.84 6.37
N ILE A 38 -3.84 -2.90 6.48
CA ILE A 38 -3.15 -2.34 5.32
C ILE A 38 -1.78 -2.96 5.24
N ALA A 39 -1.44 -3.49 4.07
CA ALA A 39 -0.12 -4.01 3.81
C ALA A 39 0.53 -3.23 2.67
N LEU A 40 1.63 -2.54 2.96
CA LEU A 40 2.41 -1.80 1.97
C LEU A 40 3.46 -2.75 1.39
N SER A 41 3.34 -3.11 0.11
CA SER A 41 4.31 -3.98 -0.57
C SER A 41 5.22 -3.12 -1.43
N TRP A 42 6.48 -2.93 -0.99
CA TRP A 42 7.46 -2.11 -1.69
C TRP A 42 8.85 -2.76 -1.70
N THR A 43 9.19 -3.39 -2.82
CA THR A 43 10.56 -3.83 -3.09
C THR A 43 11.43 -2.60 -3.40
N LEU A 44 12.29 -2.22 -2.45
CA LEU A 44 13.28 -1.16 -2.63
C LEU A 44 14.54 -1.74 -3.30
N ASP A 45 14.93 -1.20 -4.47
CA ASP A 45 16.21 -1.55 -5.09
C ASP A 45 17.37 -1.09 -4.19
N GLN A 46 18.29 -2.00 -3.89
CA GLN A 46 19.43 -1.75 -3.00
C GLN A 46 20.38 -0.66 -3.52
N HIS A 47 20.32 -0.31 -4.81
CA HIS A 47 21.26 0.59 -5.49
C HIS A 47 20.75 2.03 -5.69
N GLU A 48 19.46 2.31 -5.48
CA GLU A 48 18.93 3.67 -5.55
C GLU A 48 18.78 4.28 -4.14
N MET A 49 19.32 5.50 -3.98
CA MET A 49 19.23 6.42 -2.83
C MET A 49 18.16 6.04 -1.78
N ARG A 50 18.60 5.29 -0.75
CA ARG A 50 17.73 4.68 0.26
C ARG A 50 17.00 5.68 1.17
N GLY A 51 17.58 6.85 1.43
CA GLY A 51 17.07 7.81 2.43
C GLY A 51 15.65 8.29 2.14
N ASP A 52 15.47 8.97 1.00
CA ASP A 52 14.20 9.61 0.65
C ASP A 52 13.05 8.60 0.49
N LYS A 53 13.34 7.41 -0.05
CA LYS A 53 12.33 6.35 -0.22
C LYS A 53 11.92 5.73 1.11
N ILE A 54 12.88 5.49 2.02
CA ILE A 54 12.59 4.99 3.37
C ILE A 54 11.79 6.04 4.15
N GLU A 55 12.19 7.31 4.09
CA GLU A 55 11.46 8.40 4.75
C GLU A 55 10.02 8.51 4.20
N MET A 56 9.85 8.39 2.88
CA MET A 56 8.53 8.39 2.26
C MET A 56 7.67 7.21 2.73
N LEU A 57 8.23 6.00 2.79
CA LEU A 57 7.52 4.81 3.29
C LEU A 57 7.13 4.98 4.77
N GLN A 58 8.03 5.51 5.60
CA GLN A 58 7.77 5.77 7.02
C GLN A 58 6.67 6.84 7.20
N ASN A 59 6.74 7.93 6.44
CA ASN A 59 5.73 9.00 6.47
C ASN A 59 4.35 8.46 6.04
N LEU A 60 4.30 7.69 4.94
CA LEU A 60 3.07 7.03 4.49
C LEU A 60 2.52 6.08 5.56
N THR A 61 3.36 5.22 6.12
CA THR A 61 2.99 4.24 7.16
C THR A 61 2.43 4.95 8.39
N SER A 62 3.10 6.00 8.88
CA SER A 62 2.67 6.77 10.04
C SER A 62 1.31 7.40 9.82
N ARG A 63 1.09 8.05 8.67
CA ARG A 63 -0.19 8.69 8.38
C ARG A 63 -1.33 7.70 8.18
N LEU A 64 -1.05 6.50 7.67
CA LEU A 64 -2.06 5.45 7.56
C LEU A 64 -2.46 4.89 8.94
N ARG A 65 -1.51 4.82 9.88
CA ARG A 65 -1.76 4.35 11.26
C ARG A 65 -2.74 5.22 12.04
N ASP A 66 -2.85 6.50 11.68
CA ASP A 66 -3.87 7.40 12.26
C ASP A 66 -5.31 6.99 11.90
N TYR A 67 -5.50 6.19 10.83
CA TYR A 67 -6.82 5.76 10.36
C TYR A 67 -7.07 4.26 10.59
N ILE A 68 -6.05 3.43 10.38
CA ILE A 68 -6.12 1.97 10.54
C ILE A 68 -4.97 1.56 11.44
N GLY A 69 -5.25 0.95 12.59
CA GLY A 69 -4.20 0.60 13.55
C GLY A 69 -3.26 -0.50 13.05
N ASP A 70 -3.72 -1.34 12.12
CA ASP A 70 -3.00 -2.48 11.57
C ASP A 70 -2.41 -2.12 10.19
N VAL A 71 -1.21 -1.55 10.20
CA VAL A 71 -0.44 -1.17 9.00
C VAL A 71 0.96 -1.73 9.09
N GLU A 72 1.31 -2.56 8.12
CA GLU A 72 2.60 -3.23 8.00
C GLU A 72 3.22 -2.98 6.62
N ALA A 73 4.53 -2.80 6.57
CA ALA A 73 5.29 -2.62 5.35
C ALA A 73 6.16 -3.86 5.10
N TYR A 74 6.15 -4.34 3.87
CA TYR A 74 6.83 -5.54 3.42
C TYR A 74 7.74 -5.20 2.26
N GLU A 75 9.02 -5.54 2.39
CA GLU A 75 9.97 -5.40 1.28
C GLU A 75 9.74 -6.44 0.19
N HIS A 76 9.12 -7.57 0.53
CA HIS A 76 8.79 -8.63 -0.42
C HIS A 76 7.42 -9.19 -0.08
N PRO A 77 6.55 -9.42 -1.08
CA PRO A 77 5.28 -10.06 -0.83
C PRO A 77 5.47 -11.52 -0.41
N ASN A 78 5.50 -11.76 0.90
CA ASN A 78 5.56 -13.07 1.55
C ASN A 78 4.15 -13.67 1.74
N SER A 79 4.08 -14.96 2.04
CA SER A 79 2.81 -15.66 2.33
C SER A 79 1.99 -14.99 3.44
N ASP A 80 2.67 -14.33 4.39
CA ASP A 80 2.04 -13.68 5.54
C ASP A 80 1.15 -12.47 5.16
N LEU A 81 1.31 -11.90 3.96
CA LEU A 81 0.39 -10.89 3.42
C LEU A 81 -1.01 -11.44 3.13
N PHE A 82 -1.10 -12.74 2.85
CA PHE A 82 -2.32 -13.39 2.37
C PHE A 82 -3.06 -14.08 3.51
N HIS A 83 -2.35 -14.53 4.55
CA HIS A 83 -2.95 -15.20 5.71
C HIS A 83 -3.38 -14.20 6.79
N SER A 84 -4.58 -13.65 6.67
CA SER A 84 -5.18 -12.79 7.69
C SER A 84 -6.68 -13.03 7.83
N ASP A 85 -7.17 -13.15 9.06
CA ASP A 85 -8.62 -13.18 9.36
C ASP A 85 -9.30 -11.82 9.08
N LYS A 86 -8.51 -10.78 8.79
CA LYS A 86 -8.95 -9.44 8.43
C LYS A 86 -9.00 -9.27 6.91
N THR A 87 -9.88 -8.40 6.46
CA THR A 87 -9.82 -7.91 5.07
C THR A 87 -8.52 -7.15 4.88
N THR A 88 -7.72 -7.55 3.89
CA THR A 88 -6.40 -6.97 3.67
C THR A 88 -6.43 -6.05 2.46
N ILE A 89 -6.07 -4.79 2.66
CA ILE A 89 -5.83 -3.83 1.57
C ILE A 89 -4.34 -3.82 1.30
N ILE A 90 -3.93 -4.37 0.16
CA ILE A 90 -2.53 -4.40 -0.26
C ILE A 90 -2.26 -3.19 -1.15
N VAL A 91 -1.34 -2.33 -0.74
CA VAL A 91 -0.85 -1.23 -1.58
C VAL A 91 0.40 -1.70 -2.31
N ALA A 92 0.30 -1.91 -3.62
CA ALA A 92 1.42 -2.31 -4.47
C ALA A 92 2.21 -1.08 -4.88
N CYS A 93 3.39 -0.91 -4.28
CA CYS A 93 4.20 0.29 -4.47
C CYS A 93 4.98 0.28 -5.78
N SER A 94 5.40 -0.89 -6.29
CA SER A 94 6.05 -1.01 -7.60
C SER A 94 5.31 -1.96 -8.55
N LYS A 95 5.73 -1.96 -9.83
CA LYS A 95 5.22 -2.92 -10.82
C LYS A 95 5.57 -4.36 -10.44
N ILE A 96 6.78 -4.58 -9.92
CA ILE A 96 7.27 -5.89 -9.50
C ILE A 96 6.43 -6.39 -8.33
N ASP A 97 6.16 -5.51 -7.35
CA ASP A 97 5.30 -5.83 -6.22
C ASP A 97 3.90 -6.24 -6.67
N PHE A 98 3.30 -5.48 -7.59
CA PHE A 98 1.99 -5.80 -8.15
C PHE A 98 1.98 -7.16 -8.87
N GLU A 99 2.95 -7.40 -9.76
CA GLU A 99 3.06 -8.68 -10.47
C GLU A 99 3.27 -9.86 -9.52
N ASN A 100 4.00 -9.67 -8.43
CA ASN A 100 4.20 -10.69 -7.42
C ASN A 100 2.94 -10.94 -6.59
N ILE A 101 2.18 -9.90 -6.26
CA ILE A 101 0.89 -10.03 -5.56
C ILE A 101 -0.09 -10.83 -6.42
N GLU A 102 -0.22 -10.50 -7.70
CA GLU A 102 -1.13 -11.19 -8.62
C GLU A 102 -0.80 -12.68 -8.78
N LYS A 103 0.50 -13.05 -8.80
CA LYS A 103 0.93 -14.46 -8.88
C LYS A 103 0.61 -15.26 -7.62
N ASN A 104 0.61 -14.61 -6.46
CA ASN A 104 0.45 -15.26 -5.16
C ASN A 104 -0.93 -15.03 -4.53
N LYS A 105 -1.84 -14.33 -5.23
CA LYS A 105 -3.19 -14.06 -4.75
C LYS A 105 -3.98 -15.36 -4.68
N GLN A 106 -4.06 -15.94 -3.49
CA GLN A 106 -4.84 -17.16 -3.22
C GLN A 106 -6.15 -16.88 -2.46
N ASP A 107 -6.28 -15.68 -1.87
CA ASP A 107 -7.35 -15.35 -0.93
C ASP A 107 -8.46 -14.44 -1.49
N THR A 108 -9.68 -14.64 -0.99
CA THR A 108 -10.92 -13.95 -1.39
C THR A 108 -11.12 -12.60 -0.70
N ASN A 109 -10.37 -12.30 0.37
CA ASN A 109 -10.56 -11.12 1.21
C ASN A 109 -9.49 -10.02 0.99
N ILE A 110 -9.00 -9.89 -0.24
CA ILE A 110 -7.90 -9.00 -0.60
C ILE A 110 -8.36 -7.94 -1.58
N ILE A 111 -8.06 -6.68 -1.27
CA ILE A 111 -8.22 -5.55 -2.18
C ILE A 111 -6.83 -5.01 -2.50
N VAL A 112 -6.48 -4.94 -3.78
CA VAL A 112 -5.18 -4.44 -4.22
C VAL A 112 -5.34 -3.01 -4.73
N ILE A 113 -4.49 -2.10 -4.27
CA ILE A 113 -4.42 -0.71 -4.74
C ILE A 113 -3.03 -0.48 -5.31
N LYS A 114 -2.95 -0.09 -6.58
CA LYS A 114 -1.66 0.28 -7.19
C LYS A 114 -1.28 1.69 -6.74
N ALA A 115 -0.06 1.86 -6.23
CA ALA A 115 0.50 3.18 -5.91
C ALA A 115 0.94 3.96 -7.16
N ASN A 116 0.14 3.91 -8.23
CA ASN A 116 0.32 4.76 -9.42
C ASN A 116 -0.44 6.08 -9.24
N PRO A 117 -0.26 7.07 -10.13
CA PRO A 117 -0.94 8.37 -10.02
C PRO A 117 -2.47 8.29 -10.00
N LEU A 118 -3.06 7.22 -10.54
CA LEU A 118 -4.51 7.01 -10.59
C LEU A 118 -5.05 6.26 -9.37
N CYS A 119 -4.20 5.63 -8.56
CA CYS A 119 -4.59 4.80 -7.42
C CYS A 119 -5.60 3.71 -7.82
N GLU A 120 -5.32 3.02 -8.93
CA GLU A 120 -6.21 1.98 -9.47
C GLU A 120 -6.46 0.88 -8.44
N ILE A 121 -7.73 0.51 -8.28
CA ILE A 121 -8.19 -0.52 -7.34
C ILE A 121 -8.52 -1.80 -8.13
N ILE A 122 -8.01 -2.93 -7.67
CA ILE A 122 -8.27 -4.27 -8.21
C ILE A 122 -8.81 -5.12 -7.07
N GLN A 123 -10.00 -5.69 -7.27
CA GLN A 123 -10.70 -6.55 -6.32
C GLN A 123 -10.72 -7.96 -6.86
#